data_AF-A0A660VKI5-F1
#
_entry.id   AF-A0A660VKI5-F1
#
_cell.length_a   1.000
_cell.length_b   1.000
_cell.length_c   1.000
_cell.angle_alpha   90.00
_cell.angle_beta   90.00
_cell.angle_gamma   90.00
#
_symmetry.space_group_name_H-M   'P 1'
#
loop_
_entity.id
_entity.type
_entity.pdbx_description
1 polymer ?
#
loop_
_entity_poly.entity_id
_entity_poly.type
_entity_poly.pdbx_seq_one_letter_code
_entity_poly.pdbx_strand_id
1 'polypeptide(L)'
;NYTALFSAADEIFSLLEPTTIMALIRSAKGQQPPKRKPEGVTGDVLFYGESPLGRVVVGGAGRNVYTGRFALIIDVGGDDIYAYPVATANITQPVCVVIDAGGDDIYDFGGAGGAAAVGGISVLLDIKGNDHYLGGVVTEGAAIGGVSLLADLSGSDVYSADRFCQGAAVFGIAILADIQTRKRNKGSTHVSCDRYSAHTFAQGVGLPRGVGLLLDSWGNDIYISVCSALNFRNLKDATLSQGFGYGIRPHKSCVGSAGGVGILLDENGDDIYIGNRFCQGSAYWFAMGILYDGGGSDHYVCSRYSEGAGIHTAVGVLLDHDGDDYYSAYLGASQGFGHDLGVGVLVDMKGNDHYCGGEIIQGAGNSGGVGLLLDAQGNDTYHTTSPESSQPGAREHPYLRCMGLGALVDLAGNDSYSAPGRKDKTTIILGKEGGRKLRCRYGVFIDK
;
A
#
# COMPACT_ATOMS: atom_id res chain seq x y z
N ASN A 1 5.31 1.72 -26.35
CA ASN A 1 5.66 3.14 -26.24
C ASN A 1 4.95 3.68 -25.00
N TYR A 2 5.67 3.94 -23.91
CA TYR A 2 5.07 4.36 -22.62
C TYR A 2 4.35 5.71 -22.70
N THR A 3 4.84 6.65 -23.51
CA THR A 3 4.19 7.95 -23.69
C THR A 3 2.78 7.78 -24.25
N ALA A 4 2.62 6.94 -25.28
CA ALA A 4 1.30 6.66 -25.83
C ALA A 4 0.36 5.95 -24.84
N LEU A 5 0.90 5.02 -24.04
CA LEU A 5 0.15 4.33 -23.00
C LEU A 5 -0.37 5.31 -21.94
N PHE A 6 0.50 6.17 -21.40
CA PHE A 6 0.11 7.13 -20.38
C PHE A 6 -0.81 8.23 -20.91
N SER A 7 -0.63 8.70 -22.15
CA SER A 7 -1.59 9.63 -22.77
C SER A 7 -2.98 9.01 -22.96
N ALA A 8 -3.06 7.73 -23.36
CA ALA A 8 -4.34 7.04 -23.46
C ALA A 8 -4.98 6.81 -22.08
N ALA A 9 -4.17 6.52 -21.05
CA ALA A 9 -4.66 6.37 -19.68
C ALA A 9 -5.21 7.69 -19.12
N ASP A 10 -4.51 8.80 -19.36
CA ASP A 10 -4.95 10.16 -19.00
C ASP A 10 -6.29 10.51 -19.65
N GLU A 11 -6.45 10.21 -20.94
CA GLU A 11 -7.73 10.41 -21.65
C GLU A 11 -8.86 9.57 -21.03
N ILE A 12 -8.62 8.28 -20.72
CA ILE A 12 -9.61 7.42 -20.07
C ILE A 12 -9.96 7.93 -18.66
N PHE A 13 -8.96 8.32 -17.86
CA PHE A 13 -9.17 8.80 -16.50
C PHE A 13 -9.94 10.13 -16.47
N SER A 14 -9.75 11.00 -17.47
CA SER A 14 -10.55 12.23 -17.61
C SER A 14 -12.06 11.97 -17.78
N LEU A 15 -12.44 10.77 -18.23
CA LEU A 15 -13.84 10.36 -18.37
C LEU A 15 -14.42 9.82 -17.06
N LEU A 16 -13.58 9.56 -16.06
CA LEU A 16 -13.97 9.08 -14.72
C LEU A 16 -14.33 10.22 -13.77
N GLU A 17 -14.57 11.44 -14.27
CA GLU A 17 -15.11 12.51 -13.45
C GLU A 17 -16.53 12.16 -12.95
N PRO A 18 -16.87 12.40 -11.67
CA PRO A 18 -18.16 11.99 -11.10
C PRO A 18 -19.39 12.46 -11.88
N THR A 19 -19.36 13.69 -12.41
CA THR A 19 -20.46 14.23 -13.23
C THR A 19 -20.62 13.49 -14.56
N THR A 20 -19.50 13.08 -15.17
CA THR A 20 -19.48 12.35 -16.44
C THR A 20 -19.97 10.93 -16.25
N ILE A 21 -19.50 10.23 -15.21
CA ILE A 21 -19.96 8.88 -14.85
C ILE A 21 -21.46 8.86 -14.58
N MET A 22 -21.96 9.79 -13.76
CA MET A 22 -23.39 9.85 -13.43
C MET A 22 -24.27 10.16 -14.65
N ALA A 23 -23.78 10.97 -15.59
CA ALA A 23 -24.45 11.21 -16.86
C ALA A 23 -24.43 9.96 -17.76
N LEU A 24 -23.31 9.24 -17.81
CA LEU A 24 -23.13 8.01 -18.56
C LEU A 24 -24.09 6.91 -18.07
N ILE A 25 -24.13 6.66 -16.75
CA ILE A 25 -25.05 5.66 -16.14
C ILE A 25 -26.51 6.04 -16.42
N ARG A 26 -26.86 7.32 -16.32
CA ARG A 26 -28.23 7.77 -16.66
C ARG A 26 -28.58 7.50 -18.12
N SER A 27 -27.64 7.73 -19.04
CA SER A 27 -27.81 7.43 -20.46
C SER A 27 -27.89 5.92 -20.72
N ALA A 28 -27.10 5.13 -19.98
CA ALA A 28 -27.07 3.67 -20.05
C ALA A 28 -28.42 3.05 -19.67
N LYS A 29 -29.07 3.57 -18.61
CA LYS A 29 -30.43 3.16 -18.19
C LYS A 29 -31.50 3.35 -19.27
N GLY A 30 -31.27 4.24 -20.24
CA GLY A 30 -32.21 4.54 -21.34
C GLY A 30 -32.00 3.70 -22.60
N GLN A 31 -31.02 2.79 -22.64
CA GLN A 31 -30.73 1.99 -23.82
C GLN A 31 -31.78 0.90 -24.10
N GLN A 32 -31.80 0.39 -25.33
CA GLN A 32 -32.75 -0.64 -25.75
C GLN A 32 -32.11 -2.03 -25.81
N PRO A 33 -32.72 -3.04 -25.16
CA PRO A 33 -32.16 -4.38 -25.08
C PRO A 33 -31.82 -4.96 -26.47
N PRO A 34 -30.67 -5.65 -26.62
CA PRO A 34 -30.30 -6.26 -27.88
C PRO A 34 -31.21 -7.46 -28.18
N LYS A 35 -31.38 -7.78 -29.48
CA LYS A 35 -32.20 -8.92 -29.92
C LYS A 35 -31.67 -10.28 -29.48
N ARG A 36 -30.36 -10.38 -29.20
CA ARG A 36 -29.67 -11.57 -28.71
C ARG A 36 -28.75 -11.15 -27.59
N LYS A 37 -28.72 -11.94 -26.51
CA LYS A 37 -27.76 -11.72 -25.42
C LYS A 37 -26.34 -12.00 -25.93
N PRO A 38 -25.36 -11.14 -25.60
CA PRO A 38 -23.98 -11.38 -25.98
C PRO A 38 -23.40 -12.57 -25.23
N GLU A 39 -22.40 -13.22 -25.85
CA GLU A 39 -21.64 -14.29 -25.20
C GLU A 39 -20.85 -13.75 -24.01
N GLY A 40 -20.86 -14.49 -22.91
CA GLY A 40 -20.15 -14.12 -21.68
C GLY A 40 -20.90 -13.13 -20.81
N VAL A 41 -22.21 -12.92 -21.02
CA VAL A 41 -23.09 -12.17 -20.12
C VAL A 41 -24.38 -12.94 -19.87
N THR A 42 -24.76 -13.07 -18.60
CA THR A 42 -26.09 -13.52 -18.19
C THR A 42 -26.79 -12.41 -17.39
N GLY A 43 -28.11 -12.50 -17.22
CA GLY A 43 -28.92 -11.40 -16.67
C GLY A 43 -29.47 -10.45 -17.75
N ASP A 44 -29.92 -9.28 -17.34
CA ASP A 44 -30.56 -8.30 -18.23
C ASP A 44 -29.51 -7.45 -18.94
N VAL A 45 -29.69 -7.23 -20.25
CA VAL A 45 -28.74 -6.47 -21.07
C VAL A 45 -29.49 -5.35 -21.75
N LEU A 46 -29.07 -4.11 -21.51
CA LEU A 46 -29.68 -2.90 -22.06
C LEU A 46 -29.04 -2.47 -23.37
N PHE A 47 -27.79 -2.85 -23.63
CA PHE A 47 -27.10 -2.56 -24.90
C PHE A 47 -25.98 -3.57 -25.16
N TYR A 48 -25.74 -3.85 -26.43
CA TYR A 48 -24.54 -4.56 -26.88
C TYR A 48 -24.08 -4.02 -28.23
N GLY A 49 -22.77 -3.81 -28.37
CA GLY A 49 -22.16 -3.32 -29.60
C GLY A 49 -20.67 -3.64 -29.71
N GLU A 50 -20.10 -3.31 -30.87
CA GLU A 50 -18.66 -3.42 -31.13
C GLU A 50 -18.08 -2.02 -31.30
N SER A 51 -16.88 -1.81 -30.76
CA SER A 51 -16.07 -0.61 -31.00
C SER A 51 -14.73 -1.03 -31.61
N PRO A 52 -13.92 -0.08 -32.14
CA PRO A 52 -12.55 -0.36 -32.55
C PRO A 52 -11.67 -0.93 -31.42
N LEU A 53 -12.03 -0.69 -30.15
CA LEU A 53 -11.34 -1.20 -28.98
C LEU A 53 -11.87 -2.57 -28.51
N GLY A 54 -12.99 -3.04 -29.06
CA GLY A 54 -13.61 -4.32 -28.72
C GLY A 54 -15.07 -4.18 -28.28
N ARG A 55 -15.61 -5.26 -27.72
CA ARG A 55 -17.02 -5.40 -27.33
C ARG A 55 -17.41 -4.42 -26.24
N VAL A 56 -18.60 -3.86 -26.37
CA VAL A 56 -19.23 -2.96 -25.39
C VAL A 56 -20.56 -3.57 -24.95
N VAL A 57 -20.80 -3.60 -23.65
CA VAL A 57 -22.07 -4.08 -23.08
C VAL A 57 -22.58 -3.14 -21.99
N VAL A 58 -23.89 -2.99 -21.91
CA VAL A 58 -24.58 -2.32 -20.81
C VAL A 58 -25.51 -3.30 -20.11
N GLY A 59 -25.31 -3.50 -18.82
CA GLY A 59 -26.12 -4.32 -17.93
C GLY A 59 -27.44 -3.69 -17.51
N GLY A 60 -28.35 -4.50 -17.00
CA GLY A 60 -29.63 -4.09 -16.43
C GLY A 60 -29.52 -3.75 -14.95
N ALA A 61 -30.63 -3.42 -14.29
CA ALA A 61 -30.64 -3.05 -12.86
C ALA A 61 -30.84 -4.27 -11.93
N GLY A 62 -30.55 -5.46 -12.42
CA GLY A 62 -30.77 -6.71 -11.70
C GLY A 62 -29.63 -7.66 -12.03
N ARG A 63 -29.47 -8.67 -11.18
CA ARG A 63 -28.30 -9.54 -11.18
C ARG A 63 -27.85 -10.02 -12.57
N ASN A 64 -26.61 -9.68 -12.88
CA ASN A 64 -25.86 -10.05 -14.05
C ASN A 64 -24.64 -10.91 -13.68
N VAL A 65 -24.15 -11.65 -14.68
CA VAL A 65 -22.87 -12.36 -14.56
C VAL A 65 -22.05 -12.11 -15.82
N TYR A 66 -20.86 -11.55 -15.63
CA TYR A 66 -19.93 -11.18 -16.68
C TYR A 66 -18.72 -12.12 -16.67
N THR A 67 -18.55 -12.88 -17.75
CA THR A 67 -17.42 -13.82 -17.98
C THR A 67 -16.75 -13.58 -19.33
N GLY A 68 -17.26 -12.63 -20.12
CA GLY A 68 -16.73 -12.30 -21.44
C GLY A 68 -15.61 -11.27 -21.38
N ARG A 69 -14.76 -11.27 -22.42
CA ARG A 69 -13.81 -10.19 -22.67
C ARG A 69 -14.51 -9.00 -23.32
N PHE A 70 -14.57 -7.87 -22.60
CA PHE A 70 -15.14 -6.61 -23.07
C PHE A 70 -14.10 -5.49 -23.02
N ALA A 71 -14.23 -4.54 -23.93
CA ALA A 71 -13.51 -3.27 -23.86
C ALA A 71 -14.17 -2.32 -22.86
N LEU A 72 -15.51 -2.36 -22.78
CA LEU A 72 -16.30 -1.55 -21.86
C LEU A 72 -17.51 -2.36 -21.36
N ILE A 73 -17.67 -2.41 -20.04
CA ILE A 73 -18.87 -2.84 -19.33
C ILE A 73 -19.39 -1.63 -18.57
N ILE A 74 -20.67 -1.33 -18.71
CA ILE A 74 -21.39 -0.41 -17.82
C ILE A 74 -22.55 -1.18 -17.24
N ASP A 75 -22.50 -1.51 -15.96
CA ASP A 75 -23.69 -1.99 -15.26
C ASP A 75 -24.41 -0.80 -14.62
N VAL A 76 -25.74 -0.88 -14.56
CA VAL A 76 -26.59 0.18 -14.02
C VAL A 76 -27.12 -0.13 -12.63
N GLY A 77 -26.79 -1.32 -12.10
CA GLY A 77 -26.79 -1.74 -10.71
C GLY A 77 -27.37 -3.14 -10.49
N GLY A 78 -27.33 -3.62 -9.25
CA GLY A 78 -27.79 -4.94 -8.84
C GLY A 78 -26.62 -5.83 -8.43
N ASP A 79 -26.90 -6.85 -7.61
CA ASP A 79 -25.86 -7.70 -7.01
C ASP A 79 -25.27 -8.68 -8.05
N ASP A 80 -24.13 -8.31 -8.63
CA ASP A 80 -23.55 -8.88 -9.83
C ASP A 80 -22.35 -9.79 -9.56
N ILE A 81 -21.94 -10.53 -10.60
CA ILE A 81 -20.69 -11.30 -10.59
C ILE A 81 -19.84 -10.91 -11.79
N TYR A 82 -18.61 -10.50 -11.51
CA TYR A 82 -17.59 -10.20 -12.50
C TYR A 82 -16.46 -11.22 -12.40
N ALA A 83 -16.31 -12.04 -13.42
CA ALA A 83 -15.31 -13.10 -13.44
C ALA A 83 -14.31 -12.97 -14.58
N TYR A 84 -13.14 -13.60 -14.43
CA TYR A 84 -12.10 -13.58 -15.45
C TYR A 84 -12.67 -13.93 -16.85
N PRO A 85 -12.35 -13.13 -17.90
CA PRO A 85 -11.29 -12.13 -18.00
C PRO A 85 -11.77 -10.67 -17.90
N VAL A 86 -12.86 -10.40 -17.19
CA VAL A 86 -13.34 -9.02 -16.96
C VAL A 86 -12.22 -8.14 -16.39
N ALA A 87 -12.21 -6.86 -16.77
CA ALA A 87 -11.21 -5.88 -16.35
C ALA A 87 -9.75 -6.38 -16.48
N THR A 88 -9.45 -7.18 -17.51
CA THR A 88 -8.09 -7.71 -17.73
C THR A 88 -7.54 -7.25 -19.07
N ALA A 89 -6.80 -6.14 -19.02
CA ALA A 89 -6.15 -5.58 -20.18
C ALA A 89 -4.82 -6.29 -20.49
N ASN A 90 -4.56 -6.52 -21.77
CA ASN A 90 -3.31 -7.07 -22.26
C ASN A 90 -2.99 -6.61 -23.69
N ILE A 91 -1.91 -7.08 -24.29
CA ILE A 91 -1.47 -6.64 -25.63
C ILE A 91 -2.53 -6.91 -26.72
N THR A 92 -3.40 -7.92 -26.58
CA THR A 92 -4.45 -8.22 -27.56
C THR A 92 -5.77 -7.51 -27.27
N GLN A 93 -6.03 -7.17 -26.01
CA GLN A 93 -7.15 -6.34 -25.56
C GLN A 93 -6.59 -5.19 -24.71
N PRO A 94 -6.11 -4.11 -25.34
CA PRO A 94 -5.27 -3.11 -24.67
C PRO A 94 -6.05 -2.19 -23.75
N VAL A 95 -7.38 -2.15 -23.84
CA VAL A 95 -8.26 -1.35 -22.97
C VAL A 95 -9.39 -2.25 -22.48
N CYS A 96 -9.58 -2.28 -21.17
CA CYS A 96 -10.72 -2.89 -20.49
C CYS A 96 -11.23 -1.91 -19.43
N VAL A 97 -12.49 -1.51 -19.51
CA VAL A 97 -13.14 -0.61 -18.56
C VAL A 97 -14.40 -1.28 -18.02
N VAL A 98 -14.59 -1.27 -16.71
CA VAL A 98 -15.81 -1.67 -16.02
C VAL A 98 -16.27 -0.49 -15.19
N ILE A 99 -17.54 -0.15 -15.30
CA ILE A 99 -18.23 0.84 -14.46
C ILE A 99 -19.46 0.14 -13.91
N ASP A 100 -19.47 -0.17 -12.63
CA ASP A 100 -20.63 -0.62 -11.89
C ASP A 100 -21.29 0.59 -11.19
N ALA A 101 -22.62 0.63 -11.16
CA ALA A 101 -23.37 1.75 -10.58
C ALA A 101 -23.85 1.50 -9.14
N GLY A 102 -23.86 0.24 -8.74
CA GLY A 102 -23.95 -0.23 -7.38
C GLY A 102 -24.72 -1.54 -7.22
N GLY A 103 -24.42 -2.26 -6.16
CA GLY A 103 -24.91 -3.60 -5.83
C GLY A 103 -24.02 -4.14 -4.71
N ASP A 104 -24.38 -5.24 -4.06
CA ASP A 104 -23.37 -5.96 -3.25
C ASP A 104 -22.75 -7.05 -4.15
N ASP A 105 -21.64 -6.73 -4.79
CA ASP A 105 -21.07 -7.44 -5.92
C ASP A 105 -19.94 -8.42 -5.56
N ILE A 106 -19.72 -9.38 -6.45
CA ILE A 106 -18.60 -10.33 -6.36
C ILE A 106 -17.73 -10.23 -7.60
N TYR A 107 -16.52 -9.72 -7.42
CA TYR A 107 -15.46 -9.66 -8.40
C TYR A 107 -14.53 -10.89 -8.23
N ASP A 108 -14.95 -12.05 -8.73
CA ASP A 108 -14.20 -13.32 -8.64
C ASP A 108 -13.34 -13.57 -9.89
N PHE A 109 -12.10 -13.11 -9.84
CA PHE A 109 -11.16 -13.24 -10.94
C PHE A 109 -10.42 -14.59 -10.98
N GLY A 110 -10.66 -15.47 -10.01
CA GLY A 110 -10.02 -16.77 -9.94
C GLY A 110 -8.49 -16.70 -9.87
N GLY A 111 -7.80 -17.48 -10.71
CA GLY A 111 -6.36 -17.75 -10.52
C GLY A 111 -5.38 -16.64 -10.91
N ALA A 112 -5.64 -15.91 -12.00
CA ALA A 112 -4.76 -14.82 -12.45
C ALA A 112 -5.46 -13.86 -13.41
N GLY A 113 -5.17 -12.57 -13.28
CA GLY A 113 -5.89 -11.52 -14.00
C GLY A 113 -7.06 -10.96 -13.18
N GLY A 114 -7.83 -10.06 -13.79
CA GLY A 114 -8.92 -9.33 -13.16
C GLY A 114 -8.49 -8.02 -12.53
N ALA A 115 -9.14 -6.92 -12.89
CA ALA A 115 -8.71 -5.55 -12.56
C ALA A 115 -7.19 -5.33 -12.77
N ALA A 116 -6.63 -5.92 -13.83
CA ALA A 116 -5.19 -5.99 -14.04
C ALA A 116 -4.78 -5.56 -15.45
N ALA A 117 -3.61 -4.94 -15.54
CA ALA A 117 -3.07 -4.39 -16.79
C ALA A 117 -1.71 -4.99 -17.13
N VAL A 118 -1.67 -5.89 -18.12
CA VAL A 118 -0.43 -6.51 -18.65
C VAL A 118 -0.09 -5.93 -20.01
N GLY A 119 0.52 -4.74 -20.03
CA GLY A 119 0.84 -4.02 -21.28
C GLY A 119 -0.32 -3.21 -21.87
N GLY A 120 -1.36 -2.95 -21.10
CA GLY A 120 -2.54 -2.18 -21.51
C GLY A 120 -3.06 -1.26 -20.39
N ILE A 121 -4.32 -0.85 -20.49
CA ILE A 121 -5.03 0.00 -19.53
C ILE A 121 -6.24 -0.77 -19.01
N SER A 122 -6.30 -1.00 -17.71
CA SER A 122 -7.45 -1.59 -17.05
C SER A 122 -8.07 -0.61 -16.07
N VAL A 123 -9.39 -0.47 -16.12
CA VAL A 123 -10.17 0.32 -15.17
C VAL A 123 -11.31 -0.54 -14.67
N LEU A 124 -11.43 -0.63 -13.35
CA LEU A 124 -12.61 -1.12 -12.67
C LEU A 124 -13.04 0.00 -11.73
N LEU A 125 -14.27 0.48 -11.92
CA LEU A 125 -14.89 1.49 -11.07
C LEU A 125 -16.19 0.91 -10.52
N ASP A 126 -16.20 0.60 -9.23
CA ASP A 126 -17.42 0.39 -8.46
C ASP A 126 -17.84 1.72 -7.82
N ILE A 127 -19.14 1.98 -7.74
CA ILE A 127 -19.66 3.23 -7.20
C ILE A 127 -20.27 3.04 -5.81
N LYS A 128 -20.86 1.87 -5.53
CA LYS A 128 -21.63 1.60 -4.33
C LYS A 128 -21.79 0.10 -4.10
N GLY A 129 -21.37 -0.36 -2.94
CA GLY A 129 -21.73 -1.71 -2.54
C GLY A 129 -21.22 -2.03 -1.17
N ASN A 130 -21.28 -3.30 -0.81
CA ASN A 130 -20.26 -3.89 0.03
C ASN A 130 -19.75 -5.09 -0.75
N ASP A 131 -18.56 -4.96 -1.31
CA ASP A 131 -18.11 -5.72 -2.45
C ASP A 131 -16.99 -6.69 -2.07
N HIS A 132 -16.92 -7.78 -2.83
CA HIS A 132 -15.93 -8.82 -2.65
C HIS A 132 -15.03 -8.92 -3.86
N TYR A 133 -13.81 -8.41 -3.73
CA TYR A 133 -12.73 -8.53 -4.71
C TYR A 133 -11.87 -9.74 -4.39
N LEU A 134 -11.95 -10.75 -5.25
CA LEU A 134 -11.30 -12.04 -5.05
C LEU A 134 -10.38 -12.35 -6.23
N GLY A 135 -9.11 -12.63 -5.94
CA GLY A 135 -8.15 -12.98 -6.98
C GLY A 135 -7.03 -13.89 -6.51
N GLY A 136 -6.23 -14.35 -7.47
CA GLY A 136 -5.03 -15.13 -7.21
C GLY A 136 -3.80 -14.25 -7.33
N VAL A 137 -3.30 -14.10 -8.56
CA VAL A 137 -2.09 -13.32 -8.85
C VAL A 137 -2.28 -12.31 -9.97
N VAL A 138 -1.59 -11.18 -9.90
CA VAL A 138 -1.69 -10.11 -10.92
C VAL A 138 -3.15 -9.67 -11.08
N THR A 139 -3.70 -9.12 -10.01
CA THR A 139 -5.13 -8.80 -9.86
C THR A 139 -5.33 -7.55 -9.00
N GLU A 140 -6.57 -7.14 -8.74
CA GLU A 140 -6.92 -6.06 -7.79
C GLU A 140 -6.07 -4.79 -7.99
N GLY A 141 -6.11 -4.22 -9.20
CA GLY A 141 -5.35 -3.00 -9.53
C GLY A 141 -3.88 -3.24 -9.89
N ALA A 142 -3.43 -4.47 -10.15
CA ALA A 142 -2.03 -4.75 -10.52
C ALA A 142 -1.65 -4.36 -11.96
N ALA A 143 -0.40 -3.93 -12.16
CA ALA A 143 0.13 -3.55 -13.47
C ALA A 143 1.52 -4.13 -13.79
N ILE A 144 1.65 -4.71 -14.99
CA ILE A 144 2.91 -5.17 -15.57
C ILE A 144 3.08 -4.46 -16.92
N GLY A 145 3.90 -3.40 -16.95
CA GLY A 145 4.07 -2.57 -18.15
C GLY A 145 2.79 -1.89 -18.63
N GLY A 146 1.80 -1.73 -17.76
CA GLY A 146 0.46 -1.19 -18.03
C GLY A 146 0.07 -0.07 -17.05
N VAL A 147 -1.18 0.38 -17.16
CA VAL A 147 -1.84 1.24 -16.18
C VAL A 147 -3.10 0.53 -15.67
N SER A 148 -3.21 0.32 -14.37
CA SER A 148 -4.40 -0.27 -13.76
C SER A 148 -4.97 0.65 -12.71
N LEU A 149 -6.29 0.81 -12.71
CA LEU A 149 -7.08 1.46 -11.67
C LEU A 149 -8.19 0.51 -11.25
N LEU A 150 -8.19 0.12 -9.98
CA LEU A 150 -9.37 -0.37 -9.28
C LEU A 150 -9.80 0.75 -8.35
N ALA A 151 -11.03 1.23 -8.51
CA ALA A 151 -11.60 2.25 -7.64
C ALA A 151 -12.95 1.75 -7.11
N ASP A 152 -13.07 1.65 -5.80
CA ASP A 152 -14.34 1.52 -5.09
C ASP A 152 -14.68 2.88 -4.47
N LEU A 153 -15.93 3.34 -4.58
CA LEU A 153 -16.34 4.67 -4.14
C LEU A 153 -17.34 4.67 -2.97
N SER A 154 -17.67 3.50 -2.43
CA SER A 154 -18.25 3.39 -1.08
C SER A 154 -18.54 1.94 -0.76
N GLY A 155 -18.37 1.59 0.50
CA GLY A 155 -18.77 0.28 0.97
C GLY A 155 -18.08 -0.10 2.24
N SER A 156 -18.06 -1.38 2.53
CA SER A 156 -17.15 -1.97 3.49
C SER A 156 -16.73 -3.29 2.89
N ASP A 157 -15.56 -3.27 2.29
CA ASP A 157 -15.21 -4.09 1.15
C ASP A 157 -14.12 -5.09 1.53
N VAL A 158 -14.10 -6.20 0.80
CA VAL A 158 -13.16 -7.29 1.03
C VAL A 158 -12.28 -7.47 -0.19
N TYR A 159 -11.00 -7.16 -0.03
CA TYR A 159 -9.95 -7.39 -1.03
C TYR A 159 -9.10 -8.59 -0.62
N SER A 160 -9.17 -9.68 -1.38
CA SER A 160 -8.50 -10.94 -1.03
C SER A 160 -7.81 -11.58 -2.23
N ALA A 161 -6.48 -11.45 -2.25
CA ALA A 161 -5.62 -12.06 -3.25
C ALA A 161 -4.40 -12.80 -2.66
N ASP A 162 -3.61 -13.46 -3.51
CA ASP A 162 -2.38 -14.15 -3.10
C ASP A 162 -1.15 -13.25 -3.28
N ARG A 163 -0.80 -12.88 -4.52
CA ARG A 163 0.45 -12.14 -4.80
C ARG A 163 0.34 -11.17 -5.96
N PHE A 164 1.14 -10.11 -5.91
CA PHE A 164 1.21 -9.10 -6.98
C PHE A 164 -0.18 -8.51 -7.25
N CYS A 165 -0.75 -7.86 -6.24
CA CYS A 165 -2.14 -7.41 -6.19
C CYS A 165 -2.25 -6.11 -5.39
N GLN A 166 -3.46 -5.56 -5.27
CA GLN A 166 -3.77 -4.42 -4.40
C GLN A 166 -2.83 -3.24 -4.67
N GLY A 167 -2.77 -2.82 -5.94
CA GLY A 167 -1.91 -1.71 -6.38
C GLY A 167 -0.42 -2.05 -6.53
N ALA A 168 -0.06 -3.25 -7.03
CA ALA A 168 1.33 -3.63 -7.31
C ALA A 168 1.75 -3.36 -8.76
N ALA A 169 2.87 -2.65 -8.97
CA ALA A 169 3.35 -2.26 -10.29
C ALA A 169 4.79 -2.67 -10.60
N VAL A 170 5.03 -3.09 -11.84
CA VAL A 170 6.37 -3.12 -12.46
C VAL A 170 6.35 -2.37 -13.80
N PHE A 171 7.24 -1.37 -13.95
CA PHE A 171 7.30 -0.43 -15.08
C PHE A 171 5.93 0.10 -15.56
N GLY A 172 5.02 0.39 -14.63
CA GLY A 172 3.66 0.86 -14.91
C GLY A 172 3.07 1.60 -13.72
N ILE A 173 1.78 1.91 -13.77
CA ILE A 173 1.02 2.53 -12.67
C ILE A 173 -0.05 1.55 -12.22
N ALA A 174 -0.09 1.23 -10.94
CA ALA A 174 -1.07 0.35 -10.33
C ALA A 174 -1.74 1.10 -9.17
N ILE A 175 -3.04 1.34 -9.26
CA ILE A 175 -3.81 2.06 -8.26
C ILE A 175 -4.95 1.15 -7.80
N LEU A 176 -5.01 0.92 -6.49
CA LEU A 176 -6.23 0.54 -5.79
C LEU A 176 -6.64 1.77 -4.97
N ALA A 177 -7.85 2.25 -5.16
CA ALA A 177 -8.40 3.38 -4.43
C ALA A 177 -9.77 3.00 -3.84
N ASP A 178 -9.85 2.89 -2.52
CA ASP A 178 -11.09 2.75 -1.79
C ASP A 178 -11.48 4.11 -1.22
N ILE A 179 -12.58 4.65 -1.72
CA ILE A 179 -12.98 6.03 -1.47
C ILE A 179 -14.34 6.06 -0.81
N GLN A 180 -14.37 6.12 0.51
CA GLN A 180 -15.60 6.28 1.25
C GLN A 180 -16.22 7.67 1.08
N THR A 181 -17.52 7.69 0.80
CA THR A 181 -18.26 8.96 0.86
C THR A 181 -18.40 9.42 2.31
N ARG A 182 -17.70 10.52 2.67
CA ARG A 182 -17.69 11.17 4.00
C ARG A 182 -19.04 11.71 4.50
N LYS A 183 -20.18 11.14 4.11
CA LYS A 183 -21.49 11.50 4.68
C LYS A 183 -21.58 10.93 6.08
N ARG A 184 -21.07 11.71 7.04
CA ARG A 184 -21.42 11.62 8.45
C ARG A 184 -22.91 11.88 8.60
N ASN A 185 -23.73 10.87 8.35
CA ASN A 185 -25.14 10.90 8.67
C ASN A 185 -25.22 11.06 10.19
N LYS A 186 -25.76 12.18 10.68
CA LYS A 186 -26.08 12.34 12.10
C LYS A 186 -27.02 11.19 12.50
N GLY A 187 -26.48 10.18 13.16
CA GLY A 187 -27.19 8.97 13.57
C GLY A 187 -26.68 7.66 12.97
N SER A 188 -25.74 7.68 12.01
CA SER A 188 -25.02 6.46 11.60
C SER A 188 -23.88 6.19 12.57
N THR A 189 -23.92 5.03 13.22
CA THR A 189 -22.83 4.47 14.03
C THR A 189 -21.92 3.56 13.20
N HIS A 190 -22.19 3.38 11.91
CA HIS A 190 -21.37 2.55 11.03
C HIS A 190 -20.13 3.33 10.63
N VAL A 191 -18.97 2.85 11.06
CA VAL A 191 -17.66 3.21 10.52
C VAL A 191 -17.36 2.20 9.40
N SER A 192 -16.78 2.63 8.28
CA SER A 192 -16.35 1.66 7.26
C SER A 192 -15.35 0.68 7.87
N CYS A 193 -15.26 -0.51 7.32
CA CYS A 193 -14.26 -1.48 7.73
C CYS A 193 -13.87 -2.33 6.54
N ASP A 194 -12.84 -1.85 5.84
CA ASP A 194 -12.28 -2.42 4.64
C ASP A 194 -11.20 -3.43 5.03
N ARG A 195 -11.17 -4.56 4.31
CA ARG A 195 -10.26 -5.67 4.61
C ARG A 195 -9.39 -6.03 3.43
N TYR A 196 -8.10 -5.73 3.57
CA TYR A 196 -7.07 -6.06 2.59
C TYR A 196 -6.26 -7.26 3.03
N SER A 197 -6.38 -8.38 2.31
CA SER A 197 -5.64 -9.61 2.59
C SER A 197 -4.85 -10.08 1.38
N ALA A 198 -3.52 -10.13 1.52
CA ALA A 198 -2.62 -10.67 0.53
C ALA A 198 -1.37 -11.29 1.17
N HIS A 199 -0.53 -11.97 0.40
CA HIS A 199 0.68 -12.62 0.93
C HIS A 199 1.99 -11.91 0.56
N THR A 200 2.18 -11.50 -0.70
CA THR A 200 3.46 -10.89 -1.11
C THR A 200 3.31 -9.95 -2.30
N PHE A 201 4.07 -8.85 -2.32
CA PHE A 201 3.99 -7.83 -3.35
C PHE A 201 2.58 -7.28 -3.48
N ALA A 202 2.03 -6.77 -2.38
CA ALA A 202 0.66 -6.28 -2.30
C ALA A 202 0.55 -4.99 -1.50
N GLN A 203 -0.58 -4.30 -1.61
CA GLN A 203 -0.90 -3.11 -0.81
C GLN A 203 0.07 -1.97 -1.12
N GLY A 204 0.03 -1.47 -2.36
CA GLY A 204 0.78 -0.30 -2.79
C GLY A 204 2.28 -0.55 -2.98
N VAL A 205 2.65 -1.35 -3.99
CA VAL A 205 4.05 -1.77 -4.21
C VAL A 205 4.63 -1.25 -5.51
N GLY A 206 5.76 -0.56 -5.42
CA GLY A 206 6.54 -0.09 -6.56
C GLY A 206 7.77 -0.95 -6.83
N LEU A 207 7.70 -1.84 -7.82
CA LEU A 207 8.87 -2.54 -8.38
C LEU A 207 9.57 -1.66 -9.44
N PRO A 208 10.67 -2.07 -10.11
CA PRO A 208 11.46 -1.18 -10.98
C PRO A 208 10.67 -0.24 -11.90
N ARG A 209 10.90 1.07 -11.70
CA ARG A 209 10.23 2.21 -12.37
C ARG A 209 8.69 2.18 -12.37
N GLY A 210 8.08 1.33 -11.54
CA GLY A 210 6.65 1.29 -11.32
C GLY A 210 6.25 2.22 -10.18
N VAL A 211 4.99 2.63 -10.19
CA VAL A 211 4.32 3.28 -9.07
C VAL A 211 3.16 2.40 -8.68
N GLY A 212 3.19 1.91 -7.45
CA GLY A 212 2.08 1.19 -6.83
C GLY A 212 1.48 2.03 -5.72
N LEU A 213 0.16 2.20 -5.75
CA LEU A 213 -0.62 2.97 -4.80
C LEU A 213 -1.79 2.11 -4.29
N LEU A 214 -1.89 1.98 -2.97
CA LEU A 214 -3.14 1.72 -2.28
C LEU A 214 -3.53 3.01 -1.57
N LEU A 215 -4.73 3.50 -1.87
CA LEU A 215 -5.34 4.65 -1.22
C LEU A 215 -6.62 4.17 -0.53
N ASP A 216 -6.70 4.31 0.78
CA ASP A 216 -7.93 4.27 1.54
C ASP A 216 -8.22 5.67 2.09
N SER A 217 -9.48 6.07 2.14
CA SER A 217 -9.86 7.44 2.44
C SER A 217 -10.54 7.63 3.79
N TRP A 218 -11.05 6.56 4.41
CA TRP A 218 -11.71 6.60 5.70
C TRP A 218 -12.24 5.23 6.14
N GLY A 219 -11.92 4.77 7.34
CA GLY A 219 -12.48 3.52 7.85
C GLY A 219 -11.74 3.03 9.08
N ASN A 220 -12.18 1.93 9.67
CA ASN A 220 -11.36 1.21 10.64
C ASN A 220 -10.94 -0.09 9.96
N ASP A 221 -9.77 -0.05 9.35
CA ASP A 221 -9.39 -0.94 8.26
C ASP A 221 -8.33 -1.94 8.67
N ILE A 222 -8.26 -3.04 7.93
CA ILE A 222 -7.40 -4.16 8.28
C ILE A 222 -6.53 -4.57 7.10
N TYR A 223 -5.23 -4.29 7.22
CA TYR A 223 -4.20 -4.58 6.23
C TYR A 223 -3.37 -5.79 6.63
N ILE A 224 -3.59 -6.94 5.98
CA ILE A 224 -2.88 -8.19 6.24
C ILE A 224 -2.05 -8.57 5.02
N SER A 225 -0.74 -8.60 5.18
CA SER A 225 0.20 -9.05 4.14
C SER A 225 0.85 -10.41 4.44
N VAL A 226 0.32 -11.21 5.37
CA VAL A 226 0.86 -12.52 5.77
C VAL A 226 -0.01 -13.68 5.29
N CYS A 227 0.58 -14.85 5.05
CA CYS A 227 -0.15 -16.05 4.61
C CYS A 227 -1.24 -16.45 5.62
N SER A 228 -2.39 -16.92 5.10
CA SER A 228 -3.65 -17.24 5.82
C SER A 228 -3.53 -18.23 6.99
N ALA A 229 -2.42 -18.96 7.08
CA ALA A 229 -2.03 -19.64 8.31
C ALA A 229 -1.27 -18.66 9.22
N LEU A 230 -2.00 -17.84 9.98
CA LEU A 230 -1.50 -17.00 11.08
C LEU A 230 -0.69 -17.86 12.07
N ASN A 231 0.58 -18.07 11.78
CA ASN A 231 1.53 -18.62 12.71
C ASN A 231 2.43 -17.47 13.16
N PHE A 232 1.97 -16.72 14.17
CA PHE A 232 2.72 -15.61 14.80
C PHE A 232 4.15 -16.00 15.22
N ARG A 233 4.46 -17.30 15.28
CA ARG A 233 5.78 -17.84 15.63
C ARG A 233 6.70 -18.12 14.44
N ASN A 234 6.17 -18.17 13.22
CA ASN A 234 6.97 -18.48 12.02
C ASN A 234 6.86 -17.39 10.94
N LEU A 235 7.12 -16.16 11.39
CA LEU A 235 7.29 -14.94 10.60
C LEU A 235 8.61 -14.95 9.79
N LYS A 236 8.98 -16.07 9.14
CA LYS A 236 10.27 -16.21 8.44
C LYS A 236 10.27 -15.80 6.97
N ASP A 237 9.14 -15.42 6.39
CA ASP A 237 9.04 -15.04 4.97
C ASP A 237 8.94 -13.51 4.80
N ALA A 238 9.41 -12.98 3.66
CA ALA A 238 9.31 -11.55 3.37
C ALA A 238 7.97 -11.26 2.69
N THR A 239 7.27 -10.22 3.11
CA THR A 239 5.96 -9.85 2.56
C THR A 239 6.10 -8.81 1.44
N LEU A 240 7.04 -7.88 1.53
CA LEU A 240 7.34 -6.95 0.42
C LEU A 240 6.09 -6.15 0.02
N SER A 241 5.36 -5.62 1.01
CA SER A 241 3.99 -5.10 0.88
C SER A 241 3.78 -3.82 1.70
N GLN A 242 2.59 -3.21 1.66
CA GLN A 242 2.22 -2.06 2.51
C GLN A 242 3.14 -0.85 2.27
N GLY A 243 3.02 -0.26 1.08
CA GLY A 243 3.83 0.90 0.71
C GLY A 243 5.28 0.57 0.41
N PHE A 244 5.57 -0.64 -0.11
CA PHE A 244 6.95 -1.11 -0.28
C PHE A 244 7.57 -0.72 -1.62
N GLY A 245 8.78 -0.14 -1.57
CA GLY A 245 9.60 0.12 -2.76
C GLY A 245 10.65 -0.97 -3.00
N TYR A 246 10.71 -1.55 -4.21
CA TYR A 246 11.65 -2.62 -4.52
C TYR A 246 12.45 -2.42 -5.81
N GLY A 247 13.77 -2.44 -5.68
CA GLY A 247 14.71 -2.59 -6.80
C GLY A 247 15.37 -3.96 -6.85
N ILE A 248 15.80 -4.35 -8.05
CA ILE A 248 16.48 -5.62 -8.28
C ILE A 248 17.97 -5.40 -8.04
N ARG A 249 18.46 -5.89 -6.90
CA ARG A 249 19.90 -5.82 -6.55
C ARG A 249 20.70 -6.89 -7.32
N PRO A 250 21.72 -6.50 -8.12
CA PRO A 250 22.54 -7.44 -8.87
C PRO A 250 23.56 -8.13 -7.94
N HIS A 251 23.12 -9.20 -7.27
CA HIS A 251 24.00 -10.00 -6.39
C HIS A 251 24.78 -11.06 -7.16
N LYS A 252 24.06 -11.88 -7.95
CA LYS A 252 24.62 -13.02 -8.70
C LYS A 252 24.41 -12.92 -10.22
N SER A 253 23.55 -12.02 -10.67
CA SER A 253 23.29 -11.75 -12.09
C SER A 253 23.80 -10.36 -12.45
N CYS A 254 24.05 -10.12 -13.75
CA CYS A 254 24.31 -8.79 -14.28
C CYS A 254 23.05 -7.92 -14.42
N VAL A 255 21.88 -8.47 -14.08
CA VAL A 255 20.60 -7.77 -14.20
C VAL A 255 20.32 -7.07 -12.87
N GLY A 256 20.53 -5.76 -12.84
CA GLY A 256 20.14 -4.88 -11.75
C GLY A 256 19.24 -3.76 -12.27
N SER A 257 18.34 -3.29 -11.42
CA SER A 257 17.54 -2.09 -11.71
C SER A 257 17.26 -1.34 -10.43
N ALA A 258 17.29 0.00 -10.51
CA ALA A 258 16.66 0.83 -9.51
C ALA A 258 15.17 0.47 -9.36
N GLY A 259 14.64 0.66 -8.17
CA GLY A 259 13.28 0.29 -7.82
C GLY A 259 12.23 1.28 -8.31
N GLY A 260 11.03 1.12 -7.77
CA GLY A 260 9.91 2.01 -7.96
C GLY A 260 9.53 2.77 -6.69
N VAL A 261 8.31 3.29 -6.70
CA VAL A 261 7.68 3.96 -5.57
C VAL A 261 6.47 3.15 -5.14
N GLY A 262 6.50 2.61 -3.92
CA GLY A 262 5.34 1.99 -3.28
C GLY A 262 4.72 2.96 -2.28
N ILE A 263 3.40 3.06 -2.29
CA ILE A 263 2.63 3.98 -1.44
C ILE A 263 1.42 3.24 -0.89
N LEU A 264 1.30 3.19 0.43
CA LEU A 264 0.03 2.97 1.12
C LEU A 264 -0.33 4.31 1.77
N LEU A 265 -1.51 4.80 1.48
CA LEU A 265 -2.05 6.04 2.05
C LEU A 265 -3.40 5.69 2.66
N ASP A 266 -3.48 5.70 3.97
CA ASP A 266 -4.73 5.73 4.72
C ASP A 266 -4.97 7.17 5.17
N GLU A 267 -6.17 7.70 4.98
CA GLU A 267 -6.48 9.08 5.33
C GLU A 267 -7.00 9.24 6.76
N ASN A 268 -7.62 8.21 7.39
CA ASN A 268 -8.09 8.25 8.79
C ASN A 268 -8.90 7.00 9.20
N GLY A 269 -8.60 6.49 10.40
CA GLY A 269 -9.47 5.79 11.34
C GLY A 269 -8.68 4.71 12.10
N ASP A 270 -9.33 3.91 12.97
CA ASP A 270 -8.53 3.02 13.84
C ASP A 270 -8.16 1.71 13.11
N ASP A 271 -6.90 1.62 12.70
CA ASP A 271 -6.41 0.67 11.71
C ASP A 271 -5.46 -0.39 12.25
N ILE A 272 -5.39 -1.51 11.53
CA ILE A 272 -4.51 -2.63 11.88
C ILE A 272 -3.63 -3.01 10.69
N TYR A 273 -2.34 -2.78 10.83
CA TYR A 273 -1.31 -3.11 9.85
C TYR A 273 -0.52 -4.35 10.27
N ILE A 274 -0.81 -5.50 9.67
CA ILE A 274 -0.09 -6.76 9.93
C ILE A 274 0.77 -7.12 8.73
N GLY A 275 2.08 -7.05 8.93
CA GLY A 275 3.07 -7.51 7.97
C GLY A 275 4.18 -8.31 8.63
N ASN A 276 5.20 -8.65 7.85
CA ASN A 276 6.34 -9.39 8.35
C ASN A 276 7.65 -8.64 8.12
N ARG A 277 8.36 -8.95 7.03
CA ARG A 277 9.58 -8.23 6.65
C ARG A 277 9.38 -7.46 5.37
N PHE A 278 9.98 -6.29 5.31
CA PHE A 278 9.88 -5.40 4.15
C PHE A 278 8.44 -4.97 3.93
N CYS A 279 7.84 -4.37 4.96
CA CYS A 279 6.51 -3.78 4.87
C CYS A 279 6.43 -2.41 5.56
N GLN A 280 5.25 -1.81 5.59
CA GLN A 280 4.94 -0.57 6.32
C GLN A 280 5.90 0.57 5.95
N GLY A 281 5.84 0.99 4.69
CA GLY A 281 6.61 2.13 4.18
C GLY A 281 8.11 1.87 4.06
N SER A 282 8.56 0.61 4.05
CA SER A 282 9.99 0.28 3.88
C SER A 282 10.40 0.21 2.40
N ALA A 283 11.70 0.17 2.14
CA ALA A 283 12.21 0.06 0.78
C ALA A 283 13.54 -0.68 0.67
N TYR A 284 13.80 -1.27 -0.49
CA TYR A 284 15.01 -2.02 -0.80
C TYR A 284 15.57 -1.65 -2.17
N TRP A 285 16.85 -1.27 -2.23
CA TRP A 285 17.65 -1.04 -3.44
C TRP A 285 17.15 0.08 -4.37
N PHE A 286 17.65 1.31 -4.17
CA PHE A 286 17.33 2.49 -5.02
C PHE A 286 15.82 2.65 -5.28
N ALA A 287 15.01 2.45 -4.24
CA ALA A 287 13.56 2.51 -4.28
C ALA A 287 13.04 3.46 -3.20
N MET A 288 11.76 3.79 -3.27
CA MET A 288 11.06 4.57 -2.25
C MET A 288 9.82 3.81 -1.79
N GLY A 289 9.65 3.70 -0.48
CA GLY A 289 8.47 3.15 0.17
C GLY A 289 7.88 4.18 1.11
N ILE A 290 6.56 4.29 1.10
CA ILE A 290 5.79 5.27 1.88
C ILE A 290 4.57 4.54 2.46
N LEU A 291 4.43 4.60 3.77
CA LEU A 291 3.16 4.43 4.45
C LEU A 291 2.82 5.78 5.07
N TYR A 292 1.64 6.30 4.75
CA TYR A 292 1.06 7.47 5.38
C TYR A 292 -0.25 7.02 6.03
N ASP A 293 -0.39 7.30 7.31
CA ASP A 293 -1.64 7.25 8.05
C ASP A 293 -2.04 8.67 8.45
N GLY A 294 -3.31 9.01 8.22
CA GLY A 294 -3.86 10.33 8.52
C GLY A 294 -4.43 10.46 9.93
N GLY A 295 -4.55 9.35 10.67
CA GLY A 295 -4.77 9.30 12.10
C GLY A 295 -5.90 8.36 12.53
N GLY A 296 -5.89 8.00 13.80
CA GLY A 296 -6.61 6.86 14.37
C GLY A 296 -5.75 6.25 15.46
N SER A 297 -6.31 5.39 16.31
CA SER A 297 -5.46 4.61 17.23
C SER A 297 -5.04 3.29 16.61
N ASP A 298 -3.83 3.27 16.07
CA ASP A 298 -3.40 2.28 15.08
C ASP A 298 -2.45 1.23 15.63
N HIS A 299 -2.48 0.07 14.99
CA HIS A 299 -1.66 -1.08 15.37
C HIS A 299 -0.75 -1.55 14.23
N TYR A 300 0.53 -1.21 14.35
CA TYR A 300 1.58 -1.65 13.44
C TYR A 300 2.29 -2.88 13.97
N VAL A 301 2.13 -4.02 13.30
CA VAL A 301 2.73 -5.29 13.69
C VAL A 301 3.61 -5.84 12.58
N CYS A 302 4.91 -5.93 12.84
CA CYS A 302 5.88 -6.48 11.90
C CYS A 302 6.99 -7.27 12.60
N SER A 303 7.91 -7.85 11.81
CA SER A 303 9.10 -8.50 12.37
C SER A 303 10.36 -7.65 12.24
N ARG A 304 10.78 -7.30 11.00
CA ARG A 304 12.07 -6.65 10.73
C ARG A 304 12.13 -6.01 9.34
N TYR A 305 12.90 -4.94 9.18
CA TYR A 305 13.04 -4.17 7.93
C TYR A 305 11.72 -3.55 7.51
N SER A 306 11.00 -2.97 8.48
CA SER A 306 9.67 -2.40 8.29
C SER A 306 9.55 -1.07 9.05
N GLU A 307 8.35 -0.47 9.07
CA GLU A 307 8.06 0.79 9.80
C GLU A 307 9.03 1.90 9.37
N GLY A 308 9.00 2.22 8.07
CA GLY A 308 9.84 3.26 7.48
C GLY A 308 11.32 2.89 7.32
N ALA A 309 11.68 1.61 7.23
CA ALA A 309 13.07 1.20 7.06
C ALA A 309 13.60 1.37 5.62
N GLY A 310 14.75 2.04 5.45
CA GLY A 310 15.42 2.22 4.16
C GLY A 310 16.66 1.35 4.00
N ILE A 311 16.66 0.45 3.01
CA ILE A 311 17.68 -0.60 2.87
C ILE A 311 18.42 -0.51 1.53
N HIS A 312 19.76 -0.47 1.57
CA HIS A 312 20.65 -0.40 0.41
C HIS A 312 20.36 0.79 -0.52
N THR A 313 20.64 2.02 -0.04
CA THR A 313 20.40 3.29 -0.78
C THR A 313 18.91 3.57 -1.08
N ALA A 314 17.99 2.79 -0.52
CA ALA A 314 16.56 3.06 -0.61
C ALA A 314 16.09 3.99 0.52
N VAL A 315 14.92 4.59 0.31
CA VAL A 315 14.26 5.48 1.27
C VAL A 315 12.97 4.81 1.74
N GLY A 316 12.87 4.55 3.03
CA GLY A 316 11.64 4.12 3.67
C GLY A 316 11.08 5.24 4.54
N VAL A 317 9.76 5.42 4.50
CA VAL A 317 9.03 6.45 5.23
C VAL A 317 7.75 5.86 5.80
N LEU A 318 7.56 5.97 7.11
CA LEU A 318 6.27 5.84 7.78
C LEU A 318 5.93 7.20 8.39
N LEU A 319 4.75 7.72 8.09
CA LEU A 319 4.21 8.95 8.69
C LEU A 319 2.86 8.62 9.31
N ASP A 320 2.73 8.93 10.59
CA ASP A 320 1.47 8.91 11.33
C ASP A 320 1.13 10.34 11.79
N HIS A 321 -0.15 10.69 11.83
CA HIS A 321 -0.60 12.05 12.06
C HIS A 321 -1.33 12.31 13.39
N ASP A 322 -2.01 11.32 13.97
CA ASP A 322 -2.85 11.51 15.16
C ASP A 322 -3.28 10.17 15.76
N GLY A 323 -3.18 10.02 17.08
CA GLY A 323 -3.87 8.95 17.81
C GLY A 323 -2.95 8.26 18.80
N ASP A 324 -3.47 7.38 19.66
CA ASP A 324 -2.62 6.60 20.57
C ASP A 324 -2.21 5.29 19.88
N ASP A 325 -0.98 5.22 19.37
CA ASP A 325 -0.52 4.18 18.44
C ASP A 325 0.39 3.11 19.07
N TYR A 326 0.39 1.94 18.45
CA TYR A 326 1.22 0.81 18.86
C TYR A 326 2.11 0.28 17.73
N TYR A 327 3.40 0.59 17.81
CA TYR A 327 4.42 0.12 16.87
C TYR A 327 5.17 -1.09 17.41
N SER A 328 5.14 -2.22 16.69
CA SER A 328 5.68 -3.48 17.15
C SER A 328 6.53 -4.20 16.11
N ALA A 329 7.84 -3.98 16.16
CA ALA A 329 8.84 -4.64 15.34
C ALA A 329 9.65 -5.69 16.13
N TYR A 330 9.10 -6.91 16.27
CA TYR A 330 9.61 -7.92 17.22
C TYR A 330 11.09 -8.30 17.06
N LEU A 331 11.61 -8.40 15.83
CA LEU A 331 13.01 -8.77 15.56
C LEU A 331 13.93 -7.54 15.40
N GLY A 332 13.39 -6.36 15.10
CA GLY A 332 14.13 -5.10 14.99
C GLY A 332 14.59 -4.73 13.58
N ALA A 333 15.55 -3.80 13.43
CA ALA A 333 15.91 -3.16 12.15
C ALA A 333 14.68 -2.54 11.45
N SER A 334 13.89 -1.80 12.22
CA SER A 334 12.65 -1.12 11.85
C SER A 334 12.57 0.23 12.59
N GLN A 335 11.45 0.93 12.48
CA GLN A 335 11.18 2.20 13.19
C GLN A 335 12.16 3.28 12.77
N GLY A 336 12.07 3.66 11.50
CA GLY A 336 12.96 4.66 10.90
C GLY A 336 14.42 4.18 10.79
N PHE A 337 14.63 2.90 10.53
CA PHE A 337 15.97 2.30 10.44
C PHE A 337 16.62 2.51 9.07
N GLY A 338 17.85 3.04 9.02
CA GLY A 338 18.63 3.18 7.79
C GLY A 338 19.76 2.16 7.66
N HIS A 339 19.84 1.43 6.55
CA HIS A 339 20.90 0.45 6.29
C HIS A 339 21.61 0.64 4.94
N ASP A 340 22.94 0.54 4.95
CA ASP A 340 23.76 0.47 3.73
C ASP A 340 23.48 1.66 2.80
N LEU A 341 23.76 2.86 3.32
CA LEU A 341 23.41 4.16 2.72
C LEU A 341 21.92 4.43 2.54
N GLY A 342 21.04 3.54 3.00
CA GLY A 342 19.60 3.76 3.01
C GLY A 342 19.18 4.77 4.07
N VAL A 343 18.01 5.37 3.85
CA VAL A 343 17.40 6.37 4.73
C VAL A 343 16.09 5.79 5.26
N GLY A 344 15.99 5.61 6.57
CA GLY A 344 14.75 5.25 7.22
C GLY A 344 14.18 6.40 8.02
N VAL A 345 12.87 6.61 7.91
CA VAL A 345 12.13 7.68 8.58
C VAL A 345 10.84 7.11 9.16
N LEU A 346 10.65 7.31 10.47
CA LEU A 346 9.35 7.20 11.13
C LEU A 346 9.06 8.56 11.77
N VAL A 347 7.89 9.11 11.49
CA VAL A 347 7.40 10.34 12.10
C VAL A 347 6.02 10.07 12.65
N ASP A 348 5.85 10.32 13.94
CA ASP A 348 4.57 10.43 14.62
C ASP A 348 4.36 11.88 15.06
N MET A 349 3.12 12.35 14.95
CA MET A 349 2.79 13.76 15.15
C MET A 349 2.02 14.04 16.45
N LYS A 350 1.25 13.08 16.96
CA LYS A 350 0.47 13.23 18.19
C LYS A 350 0.05 11.86 18.70
N GLY A 351 0.10 11.66 20.00
CA GLY A 351 -0.44 10.45 20.60
C GLY A 351 -0.04 10.25 22.04
N ASN A 352 -0.20 9.04 22.54
CA ASN A 352 0.60 8.53 23.65
C ASN A 352 1.06 7.15 23.21
N ASP A 353 2.22 7.13 22.56
CA ASP A 353 2.54 6.08 21.61
C ASP A 353 3.47 5.04 22.22
N HIS A 354 3.34 3.83 21.70
CA HIS A 354 4.05 2.66 22.20
C HIS A 354 4.97 2.11 21.12
N TYR A 355 6.24 2.49 21.19
CA TYR A 355 7.30 1.98 20.32
C TYR A 355 7.99 0.76 20.92
N CYS A 356 7.67 -0.43 20.42
CA CYS A 356 8.23 -1.69 20.86
C CYS A 356 9.06 -2.37 19.77
N GLY A 357 10.28 -2.81 20.09
CA GLY A 357 11.02 -3.62 19.13
C GLY A 357 12.25 -4.38 19.61
N GLY A 358 12.86 -5.08 18.65
CA GLY A 358 14.08 -5.87 18.81
C GLY A 358 15.36 -5.05 18.85
N GLU A 359 16.32 -5.45 18.01
CA GLU A 359 17.65 -4.83 17.90
C GLU A 359 17.70 -3.76 16.80
N ILE A 360 18.50 -2.70 16.98
CA ILE A 360 18.79 -1.71 15.93
C ILE A 360 17.49 -1.05 15.41
N ILE A 361 16.66 -0.58 16.34
CA ILE A 361 15.39 0.12 16.10
C ILE A 361 15.48 1.59 16.54
N GLN A 362 14.37 2.32 16.42
CA GLN A 362 14.17 3.66 16.96
C GLN A 362 15.19 4.65 16.42
N GLY A 363 15.13 4.83 15.09
CA GLY A 363 15.97 5.77 14.36
C GLY A 363 17.44 5.35 14.26
N ALA A 364 17.73 4.05 14.34
CA ALA A 364 19.11 3.57 14.23
C ALA A 364 19.65 3.65 12.79
N GLY A 365 20.95 3.91 12.67
CA GLY A 365 21.67 3.85 11.40
C GLY A 365 22.64 2.67 11.36
N ASN A 366 22.82 2.02 10.21
CA ASN A 366 23.80 0.94 10.08
C ASN A 366 24.49 0.97 8.71
N SER A 367 25.78 0.65 8.70
CA SER A 367 26.62 0.63 7.50
C SER A 367 26.48 1.92 6.67
N GLY A 368 26.61 3.10 7.28
CA GLY A 368 26.49 4.38 6.58
C GLY A 368 25.05 4.83 6.32
N GLY A 369 24.03 4.08 6.77
CA GLY A 369 22.63 4.49 6.67
C GLY A 369 22.25 5.60 7.64
N VAL A 370 21.16 6.30 7.31
CA VAL A 370 20.56 7.37 8.12
C VAL A 370 19.22 6.86 8.66
N GLY A 371 19.06 6.86 9.98
CA GLY A 371 17.79 6.56 10.63
C GLY A 371 17.25 7.74 11.41
N LEU A 372 15.92 7.91 11.39
CA LEU A 372 15.19 8.92 12.14
C LEU A 372 13.89 8.31 12.67
N LEU A 373 13.70 8.35 13.98
CA LEU A 373 12.40 8.32 14.62
C LEU A 373 12.15 9.71 15.21
N LEU A 374 11.07 10.35 14.80
CA LEU A 374 10.60 11.60 15.38
C LEU A 374 9.20 11.38 15.96
N ASP A 375 9.04 11.70 17.23
CA ASP A 375 7.75 11.85 17.88
C ASP A 375 7.58 13.33 18.23
N ALA A 376 6.44 13.92 17.85
CA ALA A 376 6.22 15.34 18.03
C ALA A 376 5.51 15.71 19.34
N GLN A 377 4.61 14.86 19.84
CA GLN A 377 3.74 15.15 20.98
C GLN A 377 3.20 13.87 21.60
N GLY A 378 3.38 13.70 22.91
CA GLY A 378 2.69 12.62 23.59
C GLY A 378 3.13 12.38 25.02
N ASN A 379 2.86 11.20 25.56
CA ASN A 379 3.60 10.67 26.70
C ASN A 379 3.97 9.23 26.34
N ASP A 380 5.17 9.07 25.83
CA ASP A 380 5.44 7.95 24.92
C ASP A 380 6.29 6.89 25.61
N THR A 381 6.18 5.67 25.11
CA THR A 381 6.91 4.52 25.65
C THR A 381 7.81 3.92 24.59
N TYR A 382 9.11 4.04 24.82
CA TYR A 382 10.16 3.49 23.97
C TYR A 382 10.75 2.24 24.60
N HIS A 383 10.25 1.10 24.18
CA HIS A 383 10.65 -0.20 24.68
C HIS A 383 11.46 -1.00 23.65
N THR A 384 12.62 -1.48 24.07
CA THR A 384 13.44 -2.42 23.30
C THR A 384 13.84 -3.63 24.14
N THR A 385 13.86 -4.81 23.49
CA THR A 385 14.33 -6.07 24.10
C THR A 385 15.86 -6.19 24.16
N SER A 386 16.59 -5.32 23.45
CA SER A 386 18.06 -5.29 23.44
C SER A 386 18.59 -3.87 23.63
N PRO A 387 18.49 -3.31 24.85
CA PRO A 387 18.69 -1.87 25.06
C PRO A 387 20.11 -1.36 24.79
N GLU A 388 21.12 -2.24 24.77
CA GLU A 388 22.50 -1.87 24.45
C GLU A 388 22.77 -1.73 22.93
N SER A 389 21.95 -2.38 22.10
CA SER A 389 22.08 -2.42 20.64
C SER A 389 21.04 -1.59 19.89
N SER A 390 20.03 -1.07 20.60
CA SER A 390 18.92 -0.26 20.09
C SER A 390 19.00 1.19 20.54
N GLN A 391 18.23 2.08 19.91
CA GLN A 391 18.28 3.55 20.01
C GLN A 391 19.47 4.18 19.28
N PRO A 392 19.47 5.51 19.00
CA PRO A 392 19.82 6.07 17.69
C PRO A 392 21.33 6.13 17.42
N GLY A 393 22.05 5.03 17.55
CA GLY A 393 23.45 4.92 17.17
C GLY A 393 23.57 4.55 15.69
N ALA A 394 24.59 5.09 15.03
CA ALA A 394 24.94 4.70 13.68
C ALA A 394 26.33 4.11 13.50
N ARG A 395 26.43 3.08 12.66
CA ARG A 395 27.71 2.43 12.31
C ARG A 395 28.25 2.93 10.97
N GLU A 396 29.57 3.04 10.88
CA GLU A 396 30.29 3.34 9.63
C GLU A 396 30.05 2.25 8.59
N HIS A 397 29.97 2.64 7.32
CA HIS A 397 29.97 1.69 6.22
C HIS A 397 31.33 0.96 6.13
N PRO A 398 31.38 -0.39 6.16
CA PRO A 398 32.63 -1.14 6.28
C PRO A 398 33.63 -0.93 5.12
N TYR A 399 33.12 -0.75 3.90
CA TYR A 399 33.96 -0.54 2.71
C TYR A 399 34.16 0.93 2.34
N LEU A 400 33.06 1.70 2.22
CA LEU A 400 33.09 3.10 1.80
C LEU A 400 33.56 4.08 2.86
N ARG A 401 33.64 3.67 4.13
CA ARG A 401 34.10 4.52 5.25
C ARG A 401 33.29 5.81 5.45
N CYS A 402 32.05 5.85 4.94
CA CYS A 402 31.13 6.92 5.24
C CYS A 402 30.39 6.63 6.55
N MET A 403 30.18 7.68 7.33
CA MET A 403 29.45 7.61 8.59
C MET A 403 27.95 7.62 8.32
N GLY A 404 27.22 6.77 9.05
CA GLY A 404 25.76 6.88 9.14
C GLY A 404 25.37 7.89 10.22
N LEU A 405 24.05 8.11 10.35
CA LEU A 405 23.45 8.90 11.42
C LEU A 405 22.25 8.14 11.98
N GLY A 406 22.07 8.19 13.29
CA GLY A 406 20.82 7.77 13.92
C GLY A 406 20.25 8.93 14.72
N ALA A 407 18.93 9.07 14.72
CA ALA A 407 18.23 10.09 15.51
C ALA A 407 16.96 9.52 16.12
N LEU A 408 16.82 9.66 17.44
CA LEU A 408 15.55 9.50 18.16
C LEU A 408 15.24 10.86 18.75
N VAL A 409 14.14 11.46 18.31
CA VAL A 409 13.77 12.84 18.64
C VAL A 409 12.34 12.83 19.14
N ASP A 410 12.19 12.95 20.44
CA ASP A 410 10.93 13.25 21.09
C ASP A 410 10.87 14.76 21.37
N LEU A 411 9.77 15.42 20.97
CA LEU A 411 9.65 16.87 21.04
C LEU A 411 8.78 17.38 22.19
N ALA A 412 7.98 16.54 22.84
CA ALA A 412 7.15 16.92 23.97
C ALA A 412 6.52 15.69 24.65
N GLY A 413 6.66 15.61 25.97
CA GLY A 413 5.94 14.59 26.73
C GLY A 413 6.48 14.35 28.12
N ASN A 414 6.02 13.29 28.75
CA ASN A 414 6.69 12.67 29.89
C ASN A 414 6.83 11.18 29.60
N ASP A 415 8.01 10.80 29.16
CA ASP A 415 8.20 9.60 28.36
C ASP A 415 8.91 8.52 29.18
N SER A 416 8.93 7.30 28.63
CA SER A 416 9.57 6.18 29.28
C SER A 416 10.45 5.41 28.31
N TYR A 417 11.67 5.10 28.77
CA TYR A 417 12.68 4.47 27.95
C TYR A 417 13.23 3.22 28.64
N SER A 418 13.20 2.08 27.96
CA SER A 418 13.82 0.86 28.51
C SER A 418 15.35 0.88 28.47
N ALA A 419 15.94 1.78 27.68
CA ALA A 419 17.38 1.89 27.53
C ALA A 419 18.07 2.67 28.65
N PRO A 420 19.14 2.11 29.25
CA PRO A 420 19.87 2.78 30.31
C PRO A 420 20.40 4.15 29.89
N GLY A 421 20.14 5.16 30.72
CA GLY A 421 20.66 6.51 30.53
C GLY A 421 19.84 7.40 29.61
N ARG A 422 18.70 6.94 29.09
CA ARG A 422 17.68 7.80 28.46
C ARG A 422 16.62 8.19 29.46
N LYS A 423 16.20 9.45 29.41
CA LYS A 423 15.21 10.07 30.29
C LYS A 423 14.65 11.33 29.63
N ASP A 424 13.49 11.72 30.10
CA ASP A 424 12.85 12.98 29.78
C ASP A 424 13.79 14.17 29.90
N LYS A 425 13.60 15.13 28.99
CA LYS A 425 14.24 16.45 29.00
C LYS A 425 15.75 16.34 28.92
N THR A 426 16.26 15.36 28.18
CA THR A 426 17.68 15.16 27.97
C THR A 426 18.07 15.13 26.50
N THR A 427 19.22 15.72 26.20
CA THR A 427 19.88 15.58 24.90
C THR A 427 21.19 14.84 25.08
N ILE A 428 21.38 13.77 24.31
CA ILE A 428 22.57 12.92 24.37
C ILE A 428 23.12 12.74 22.96
N ILE A 429 24.35 13.19 22.77
CA ILE A 429 25.13 12.94 21.55
C ILE A 429 25.92 11.65 21.74
N LEU A 430 25.67 10.66 20.89
CA LEU A 430 26.37 9.39 20.84
C LEU A 430 27.60 9.51 19.94
N GLY A 431 28.74 9.05 20.47
CA GLY A 431 30.04 9.08 19.78
C GLY A 431 30.85 10.34 20.05
N LYS A 432 32.19 10.22 20.03
CA LYS A 432 33.13 11.34 20.00
C LYS A 432 34.21 11.05 18.96
N GLU A 433 34.62 12.08 18.23
CA GLU A 433 35.75 12.00 17.31
C GLU A 433 37.03 11.58 18.07
N GLY A 434 37.72 10.54 17.58
CA GLY A 434 39.08 10.18 18.05
C GLY A 434 39.23 8.97 19.00
N GLY A 435 38.16 8.34 19.51
CA GLY A 435 38.30 7.16 20.39
C GLY A 435 38.35 5.81 19.65
N ARG A 436 39.32 4.94 19.94
CA ARG A 436 39.49 3.61 19.28
C ARG A 436 38.28 2.66 19.41
N LYS A 437 37.44 2.81 20.45
CA LYS A 437 36.16 2.08 20.63
C LYS A 437 34.92 2.88 20.23
N LEU A 438 35.08 4.16 19.86
CA LEU A 438 34.01 5.16 19.67
C LEU A 438 33.75 5.55 18.21
N ARG A 439 34.50 4.99 17.25
CA ARG A 439 34.30 5.24 15.80
C ARG A 439 33.00 4.64 15.22
N CYS A 440 32.13 4.04 16.04
CA CYS A 440 31.08 3.14 15.58
C CYS A 440 29.65 3.53 15.97
N ARG A 441 29.42 4.71 16.59
CA ARG A 441 28.09 5.19 16.98
C ARG A 441 28.02 6.70 16.84
N TYR A 442 27.55 7.21 15.71
CA TYR A 442 27.15 8.63 15.57
C TYR A 442 25.64 8.69 15.69
N GLY A 443 25.16 9.47 16.64
CA GLY A 443 23.76 9.43 16.99
C GLY A 443 23.33 10.60 17.83
N VAL A 444 22.06 10.96 17.75
CA VAL A 444 21.47 11.96 18.62
C VAL A 444 20.20 11.42 19.23
N PHE A 445 20.11 11.53 20.54
CA PHE A 445 18.87 11.36 21.29
C PHE A 445 18.46 12.73 21.80
N ILE A 446 17.22 13.11 21.55
CA ILE A 446 16.63 14.36 22.01
C ILE A 446 15.28 14.01 22.61
N ASP A 447 15.03 14.55 23.79
CA ASP A 447 13.75 14.55 24.47
C ASP A 447 13.64 15.93 25.16
N LYS A 448 12.46 16.56 25.10
CA LYS A 448 12.26 17.99 25.37
C LYS A 448 11.35 18.35 26.54
#